data_AF-A0A7V8YLY7-F1
#
_entry.id   AF-A0A7V8YLY7-F1
#
_cell.length_a   1.000
_cell.length_b   1.000
_cell.length_c   1.000
_cell.angle_alpha   90.00
_cell.angle_beta   90.00
_cell.angle_gamma   90.00
#
_symmetry.space_group_name_H-M   'P 1'
#
loop_
_entity.id
_entity.type
_entity.pdbx_description
1 polymer ?
#
loop_
_entity_poly.entity_id
_entity_poly.type
_entity_poly.pdbx_seq_one_letter_code
_entity_poly.pdbx_strand_id
1 'polypeptide(L)'
;RRDRTFRPPSPYPPSNIDLAFVVAEDVPAGNVAATLREAGGELLEEARLFDVFHSDALGPGRKSLAYALRFRAPDRTLTDDEVGGLRQRGIDAVTKAHAAKLRG
;
A
#
# COMPACT_ATOMS: atom_id res chain seq x y z
N ARG A 1 -20.66 -14.65 -17.82
CA ARG A 1 -21.30 -13.92 -16.72
C ARG A 1 -20.25 -13.73 -15.63
N ARG A 2 -19.88 -12.51 -15.24
CA ARG A 2 -19.11 -12.31 -13.99
C ARG A 2 -20.12 -12.41 -12.86
N ASP A 3 -20.03 -13.43 -12.02
CA ASP A 3 -20.75 -13.46 -10.75
C ASP A 3 -20.25 -12.27 -9.92
N ARG A 4 -21.02 -11.19 -9.94
CA ARG A 4 -20.81 -10.05 -9.03
C ARG A 4 -21.45 -10.45 -7.71
N THR A 5 -20.69 -11.16 -6.88
CA THR A 5 -21.04 -11.32 -5.47
C THR A 5 -21.10 -9.93 -4.83
N PHE A 6 -22.30 -9.52 -4.41
CA PHE A 6 -22.49 -8.30 -3.66
C PHE A 6 -21.92 -8.50 -2.25
N ARG A 7 -20.91 -7.73 -1.89
CA ARG A 7 -20.43 -7.61 -0.51
C ARG A 7 -20.97 -6.29 0.04
N PRO A 8 -21.79 -6.30 1.11
CA PRO A 8 -22.25 -5.05 1.71
C PRO A 8 -21.04 -4.23 2.18
N PRO A 9 -21.07 -2.90 2.02
CA PRO A 9 -19.99 -2.05 2.52
C PRO A 9 -19.90 -2.16 4.04
N SER A 10 -18.67 -2.20 4.58
CA SER A 10 -18.48 -2.12 6.03
C SER A 10 -19.07 -0.80 6.57
N PRO A 11 -19.88 -0.85 7.64
CA PRO A 11 -20.41 0.35 8.29
C PRO A 11 -19.34 1.08 9.13
N TYR A 12 -18.19 0.46 9.38
CA TYR A 12 -17.11 1.02 10.20
C TYR A 12 -16.25 2.00 9.40
N PRO A 13 -15.71 3.07 10.00
CA PRO A 13 -14.90 4.05 9.26
C PRO A 13 -13.61 3.40 8.70
N PRO A 14 -13.16 3.79 7.49
CA PRO A 14 -11.87 3.34 6.95
C PRO A 14 -10.71 4.16 7.55
N SER A 15 -9.54 3.55 7.63
CA SER A 15 -8.28 4.23 7.95
C SER A 15 -7.43 4.33 6.68
N ASN A 16 -7.06 5.56 6.30
CA ASN A 16 -6.26 5.82 5.11
C ASN A 16 -4.81 6.09 5.49
N ILE A 17 -3.86 5.51 4.76
CA ILE A 17 -2.43 5.70 4.96
C ILE A 17 -1.76 5.90 3.61
N ASP A 18 -0.91 6.91 3.51
CA ASP A 18 -0.08 7.11 2.33
C ASP A 18 1.34 6.62 2.59
N LEU A 19 1.89 5.88 1.64
CA LEU A 19 3.28 5.42 1.65
C LEU A 19 3.94 5.71 0.31
N ALA A 20 5.13 6.31 0.35
CA ALA A 20 5.95 6.52 -0.83
C ALA A 20 7.24 5.72 -0.75
N PHE A 21 7.56 5.01 -1.83
CA PHE A 21 8.74 4.15 -1.89
C PHE A 21 9.63 4.56 -3.06
N VAL A 22 10.92 4.73 -2.78
CA VAL A 22 11.95 4.86 -3.81
C VAL A 22 12.40 3.46 -4.22
N VAL A 23 12.23 3.14 -5.50
CA VAL A 23 12.55 1.84 -6.10
C VAL A 23 13.40 2.05 -7.35
N ALA A 24 14.02 0.98 -7.86
CA ALA A 24 14.66 1.01 -9.17
C ALA A 24 13.63 1.22 -10.29
N GLU A 25 14.07 1.84 -11.39
CA GLU A 25 13.22 2.22 -12.52
C GLU A 25 12.52 1.02 -13.18
N ASP A 26 13.17 -0.13 -13.16
CA ASP A 26 12.69 -1.39 -13.71
C ASP A 26 11.61 -2.08 -12.85
N VAL A 27 11.48 -1.70 -11.57
CA VAL A 27 10.47 -2.27 -10.68
C VAL A 27 9.06 -1.87 -11.15
N PRO A 28 8.20 -2.81 -11.53
CA PRO A 28 6.83 -2.50 -11.91
C PRO A 28 6.03 -2.06 -10.68
N ALA A 29 5.25 -0.99 -10.82
CA ALA A 29 4.37 -0.52 -9.74
C ALA A 29 3.36 -1.60 -9.31
N GLY A 30 2.92 -2.45 -10.24
CA GLY A 30 2.06 -3.60 -9.95
C GLY A 30 2.65 -4.57 -8.93
N ASN A 31 3.98 -4.78 -8.95
CA ASN A 31 4.64 -5.70 -8.02
C ASN A 31 4.66 -5.12 -6.60
N VAL A 32 4.91 -3.81 -6.47
CA VAL A 32 4.85 -3.12 -5.17
C VAL A 32 3.41 -3.14 -4.62
N ALA A 33 2.42 -2.88 -5.47
CA ALA A 33 1.01 -2.96 -5.09
C ALA A 33 0.58 -4.38 -4.67
N ALA A 34 1.11 -5.43 -5.33
CA ALA A 34 0.85 -6.81 -4.94
C ALA A 34 1.42 -7.12 -3.55
N THR A 35 2.68 -6.74 -3.29
CA THR A 35 3.30 -6.90 -1.97
C THR A 35 2.54 -6.15 -0.86
N LEU A 36 2.05 -4.94 -1.16
CA LEU A 36 1.21 -4.18 -0.21
C LEU A 36 -0.10 -4.90 0.10
N ARG A 37 -0.76 -5.50 -0.91
CA ARG A 37 -1.99 -6.30 -0.73
C ARG A 37 -1.74 -7.55 0.11
N GLU A 38 -0.65 -8.26 -0.15
CA GLU A 38 -0.27 -9.44 0.63
C GLU A 38 0.02 -9.06 2.10
N ALA A 39 0.77 -7.97 2.33
CA ALA A 39 1.10 -7.51 3.67
C ALA A 39 -0.11 -6.99 4.47
N GLY A 40 -1.04 -6.31 3.79
CA GLY A 40 -2.25 -5.77 4.39
C GLY A 40 -3.36 -6.80 4.62
N GLY A 41 -3.33 -7.92 3.88
CA GLY A 41 -4.25 -9.04 4.04
C GLY A 41 -5.72 -8.64 3.89
N GLU A 42 -6.60 -9.30 4.65
CA GLU A 42 -8.05 -9.09 4.57
C GLU A 42 -8.50 -7.70 5.03
N LEU A 43 -7.66 -6.99 5.78
CA LEU A 43 -7.95 -5.65 6.28
C LEU A 43 -7.65 -4.56 5.24
N LEU A 44 -6.87 -4.85 4.20
CA LEU A 44 -6.60 -3.88 3.14
C LEU A 44 -7.72 -3.93 2.10
N GLU A 45 -8.57 -2.91 2.11
CA GLU A 45 -9.67 -2.73 1.18
C GLU A 45 -9.17 -2.25 -0.19
N GLU A 46 -8.18 -1.34 -0.20
CA GLU A 46 -7.62 -0.79 -1.42
C GLU A 46 -6.12 -0.46 -1.28
N ALA A 47 -5.36 -0.73 -2.34
CA ALA A 47 -4.01 -0.21 -2.55
C ALA A 47 -3.93 0.43 -3.93
N ARG A 48 -3.82 1.75 -3.97
CA ARG A 48 -3.88 2.54 -5.21
C ARG A 48 -2.63 3.39 -5.37
N LEU A 49 -1.95 3.23 -6.49
CA LEU A 49 -0.91 4.15 -6.93
C LEU A 49 -1.57 5.48 -7.32
N PHE A 50 -1.10 6.59 -6.76
CA PHE A 50 -1.62 7.92 -7.10
C PHE A 50 -0.54 8.87 -7.63
N ASP A 51 0.74 8.62 -7.35
CA ASP A 51 1.84 9.44 -7.85
C ASP A 51 3.06 8.60 -8.23
N VAL A 52 3.69 8.97 -9.34
CA VAL A 52 4.95 8.42 -9.83
C VAL A 52 5.85 9.60 -10.10
N PHE A 53 6.91 9.70 -9.31
CA PHE A 53 7.81 10.85 -9.34
C PHE A 53 9.23 10.44 -9.71
N HIS A 54 9.80 11.11 -10.70
CA HIS A 54 11.17 10.96 -11.17
C HIS A 54 11.96 12.23 -10.86
N SER A 55 13.14 12.08 -10.28
CA SER A 55 14.04 13.20 -10.03
C SER A 55 15.47 12.70 -9.83
N ASP A 56 16.45 13.48 -10.29
CA ASP A 56 17.86 13.22 -10.06
C ASP A 56 18.21 13.14 -8.56
N ALA A 57 17.42 13.81 -7.70
CA ALA A 57 17.58 13.77 -6.25
C ALA A 57 17.29 12.37 -5.64
N LEU A 58 16.59 11.49 -6.36
CA LEU A 58 16.35 10.11 -5.96
C LEU A 58 17.53 9.18 -6.28
N GLY A 59 18.51 9.68 -7.04
CA GLY A 59 19.61 8.91 -7.60
C GLY A 59 19.30 8.38 -9.01
N PRO A 60 20.32 8.10 -9.83
CA PRO A 60 20.15 7.64 -11.20
C PRO A 60 19.42 6.28 -11.24
N GLY A 61 18.47 6.15 -12.16
CA GLY A 61 17.70 4.91 -12.34
C GLY A 61 16.74 4.59 -11.21
N ARG A 62 16.29 5.61 -10.45
CA ARG A 62 15.31 5.48 -9.37
C ARG A 62 14.06 6.31 -9.66
N LYS A 63 12.93 5.78 -9.18
CA LYS A 63 11.64 6.48 -9.15
C LYS A 63 10.98 6.34 -7.78
N SER A 64 10.15 7.30 -7.44
CA SER A 64 9.30 7.29 -6.24
C SER A 64 7.89 6.89 -6.64
N LEU A 65 7.32 5.89 -5.98
CA LEU A 65 5.94 5.44 -6.17
C LEU A 65 5.15 5.73 -4.90
N ALA A 66 4.10 6.55 -4.98
CA ALA A 66 3.23 6.85 -3.84
C ALA A 66 1.90 6.10 -3.94
N TYR A 67 1.55 5.42 -2.85
CA TYR A 67 0.35 4.62 -2.72
C TYR A 67 -0.54 5.14 -1.61
N ALA A 68 -1.83 5.23 -1.90
CA ALA A 68 -2.88 5.38 -0.91
C ALA A 68 -3.38 3.98 -0.54
N LEU A 69 -3.30 3.65 0.74
CA LEU A 69 -3.78 2.42 1.33
C LEU A 69 -5.03 2.72 2.13
N ARG A 70 -6.06 1.90 1.94
CA ARG A 70 -7.31 1.99 2.70
C ARG A 70 -7.53 0.72 3.48
N PHE A 71 -7.48 0.82 4.80
CA PHE A 71 -7.71 -0.29 5.70
C PHE A 71 -9.11 -0.21 6.31
N ARG A 72 -9.76 -1.36 6.41
CA ARG A 72 -11.11 -1.44 6.96
C ARG A 72 -11.44 -2.85 7.44
N ALA A 73 -11.81 -2.96 8.70
CA ALA A 73 -12.40 -4.19 9.22
C ALA A 73 -13.92 -4.24 8.89
N PRO A 74 -14.47 -5.44 8.63
CA PRO A 74 -15.91 -5.60 8.37
C PRO A 74 -16.77 -5.55 9.64
N ASP A 75 -16.16 -5.72 10.81
CA ASP A 75 -16.81 -6.02 12.09
C ASP A 75 -16.42 -5.06 13.23
N ARG A 76 -15.43 -4.18 13.03
CA ARG A 76 -15.00 -3.19 14.03
C ARG A 76 -14.35 -1.96 13.42
N THR A 77 -14.21 -0.92 14.23
CA THR A 77 -13.30 0.20 13.94
C THR A 77 -11.87 -0.25 14.23
N LEU A 78 -10.95 -0.02 13.28
CA LEU A 78 -9.53 -0.30 13.50
C LEU A 78 -8.96 0.73 14.49
N THR A 79 -8.13 0.26 15.41
CA THR A 79 -7.40 1.16 16.31
C THR A 79 -6.15 1.72 15.64
N ASP A 80 -5.64 2.83 16.17
CA ASP A 80 -4.40 3.44 15.69
C ASP A 80 -3.21 2.47 15.78
N ASP A 81 -3.16 1.64 16.81
CA ASP A 81 -2.11 0.62 16.99
C ASP A 81 -2.19 -0.48 15.91
N GLU A 82 -3.39 -0.94 15.57
CA GLU A 82 -3.60 -1.91 14.48
C GLU A 82 -3.16 -1.33 13.13
N VAL A 83 -3.57 -0.09 12.86
CA VAL A 83 -3.23 0.65 11.64
C VAL A 83 -1.72 0.89 11.57
N GLY A 84 -1.08 1.27 12.67
CA GLY A 84 0.38 1.42 12.77
C GLY A 84 1.13 0.11 12.51
N GLY A 85 0.64 -1.01 13.06
CA GLY A 85 1.20 -2.34 12.80
C GLY A 85 1.02 -2.79 11.34
N LEU A 86 -0.11 -2.47 10.70
CA LEU A 86 -0.34 -2.72 9.27
C LEU A 86 0.59 -1.86 8.41
N ARG A 87 0.76 -0.58 8.75
CA ARG A 87 1.70 0.33 8.08
C ARG A 87 3.11 -0.22 8.11
N GLN A 88 3.60 -0.60 9.30
CA GLN A 88 4.97 -1.10 9.45
C GLN A 88 5.19 -2.40 8.68
N ARG A 89 4.24 -3.34 8.74
CA ARG A 89 4.27 -4.58 7.94
C ARG A 89 4.37 -4.31 6.45
N GLY A 90 3.60 -3.34 5.93
CA GLY A 90 3.68 -2.93 4.52
C GLY A 90 5.04 -2.37 4.14
N ILE A 91 5.62 -1.52 4.99
CA ILE A 91 6.96 -0.95 4.80
C ILE A 91 8.02 -2.05 4.76
N ASP A 92 8.01 -2.95 5.73
CA ASP A 92 9.00 -4.03 5.85
C ASP A 92 8.91 -4.99 4.66
N ALA A 93 7.69 -5.35 4.25
CA ALA A 93 7.46 -6.24 3.11
C ALA A 93 7.98 -5.64 1.79
N VAL A 94 7.66 -4.38 1.51
CA VAL A 94 8.10 -3.70 0.29
C VAL A 94 9.61 -3.47 0.28
N THR A 95 10.17 -3.07 1.42
CA THR A 95 11.63 -2.87 1.58
C THR A 95 12.38 -4.18 1.32
N LYS A 96 11.91 -5.30 1.89
CA LYS A 96 12.53 -6.61 1.74
C LYS A 96 12.39 -7.18 0.32
N ALA A 97 11.21 -7.04 -0.30
CA ALA A 97 10.93 -7.64 -1.61
C ALA A 97 11.54 -6.88 -2.78
N HIS A 98 11.64 -5.54 -2.69
CA HIS A 98 11.99 -4.68 -3.83
C HIS A 98 13.24 -3.83 -3.61
N ALA A 99 13.99 -4.07 -2.52
CA ALA A 99 15.09 -3.21 -2.08
C ALA A 99 14.69 -1.72 -2.08
N ALA A 100 13.43 -1.48 -1.71
CA ALA A 100 12.82 -0.16 -1.71
C ALA A 100 13.25 0.62 -0.47
N LYS A 101 13.19 1.95 -0.53
CA LYS A 101 13.38 2.82 0.62
C LYS A 101 12.13 3.66 0.85
N LEU A 102 11.62 3.68 2.09
CA LEU A 102 10.54 4.59 2.46
C LEU A 102 10.98 6.05 2.30
N ARG A 103 10.10 6.86 1.70
CA ARG A 103 10.26 8.29 1.51
C ARG A 103 9.13 9.00 2.28
N GLY A 104 9.43 9.46 3.49
CA GLY A 104 8.47 10.13 4.38
C GLY A 104 8.33 9.43 5.72
#